data_AF-A0A349D9F3-F1
#
_entry.id   AF-A0A349D9F3-F1
#
_cell.length_a   1.000
_cell.length_b   1.000
_cell.length_c   1.000
_cell.angle_alpha   90.00
_cell.angle_beta   90.00
_cell.angle_gamma   90.00
#
_symmetry.space_group_name_H-M   'P 1'
#
loop_
_entity.id
_entity.type
_entity.pdbx_description
1 polymer ?
#
loop_
_entity_poly.entity_id
_entity_poly.type
_entity_poly.pdbx_seq_one_letter_code
_entity_poly.pdbx_strand_id
1 'polypeptide(L)' 'MGYSLYTTDHCHACSVVLEYVEQENINIEVYPTHRKDRPHDAFVFPALFKDEKLIAYGDDDIIGHFVKAKAEVQ' A
#
# COMPACT_ATOMS: atom_id res chain seq x y z
N MET A 1 -2.53 -5.46 -14.19
CA MET A 1 -1.40 -5.09 -13.32
C MET A 1 -1.99 -4.29 -12.18
N GLY A 2 -2.18 -4.94 -11.04
CA GLY A 2 -2.92 -4.40 -9.89
C GLY A 2 -1.97 -4.03 -8.76
N TYR A 3 -2.40 -3.12 -7.90
CA TYR A 3 -1.73 -2.87 -6.62
C TYR A 3 -2.24 -3.83 -5.56
N SER A 4 -1.36 -4.20 -4.63
CA SER A 4 -1.71 -4.93 -3.43
C SER A 4 -1.13 -4.23 -2.20
N LEU A 5 -1.94 -4.03 -1.16
CA LEU A 5 -1.54 -3.42 0.09
C LEU A 5 -1.54 -4.47 1.19
N TYR A 6 -0.39 -4.73 1.78
CA TYR A 6 -0.30 -5.56 2.97
C TYR A 6 -0.37 -4.68 4.22
N THR A 7 -1.23 -5.06 5.17
CA THR A 7 -1.51 -4.29 6.40
C THR A 7 -1.49 -5.19 7.63
N THR A 8 -1.20 -4.63 8.80
CA THR A 8 -1.18 -5.37 10.07
C THR A 8 -2.12 -4.73 11.09
N ASP A 9 -2.54 -5.51 12.08
CA ASP A 9 -3.37 -5.00 13.18
C ASP A 9 -2.64 -3.91 13.97
N HIS A 10 -3.41 -3.01 14.59
CA HIS A 10 -2.91 -1.92 15.43
C HIS A 10 -1.86 -1.02 14.72
N CYS A 11 -2.04 -0.79 13.42
CA CYS A 11 -1.13 -0.02 12.57
C CYS A 11 -1.76 1.33 12.18
N HIS A 12 -1.29 2.42 12.77
CA HIS A 12 -1.79 3.78 12.46
C HIS A 12 -1.56 4.15 10.99
N ALA A 13 -0.33 3.95 10.48
CA ALA A 13 0.00 4.23 9.09
C ALA A 13 -0.87 3.42 8.10
N CYS A 14 -1.30 2.21 8.48
CA CYS A 14 -2.19 1.41 7.65
C CYS A 14 -3.57 2.06 7.52
N SER A 15 -4.13 2.59 8.61
CA SER A 15 -5.39 3.35 8.58
C SER A 15 -5.27 4.58 7.68
N VAL A 16 -4.19 5.34 7.82
CA VAL A 16 -3.93 6.56 7.01
C VAL A 16 -3.92 6.23 5.52
N VAL A 17 -3.20 5.18 5.11
CA VAL A 17 -3.15 4.77 3.69
C VAL A 17 -4.50 4.28 3.19
N LEU A 18 -5.24 3.50 4.00
CA LEU A 18 -6.56 2.99 3.60
C LEU A 18 -7.56 4.13 3.39
N GLU A 19 -7.59 5.12 4.28
CA GLU A 19 -8.42 6.32 4.15
C GLU A 19 -8.06 7.10 2.87
N TYR A 20 -6.77 7.30 2.59
CA TYR A 20 -6.33 7.98 1.37
C TYR A 20 -6.75 7.23 0.10
N VAL A 21 -6.53 5.92 0.05
CA VAL A 21 -6.92 5.07 -1.09
C VAL A 21 -8.42 5.13 -1.36
N GLU A 22 -9.23 5.10 -0.30
CA GLU A 22 -10.68 5.21 -0.40
C GLU A 22 -11.11 6.59 -0.92
N GLN A 23 -10.55 7.67 -0.35
CA GLN A 23 -10.84 9.06 -0.76
C GLN A 23 -10.48 9.31 -2.24
N GLU A 24 -9.36 8.77 -2.70
CA GLU A 24 -8.87 8.94 -4.06
C GLU A 24 -9.42 7.91 -5.05
N ASN A 25 -10.30 7.01 -4.59
CA ASN A 25 -10.91 5.92 -5.35
C ASN A 25 -9.86 5.06 -6.10
N ILE A 26 -8.75 4.76 -5.42
CA ILE A 26 -7.64 3.98 -5.96
C ILE A 26 -7.99 2.50 -5.86
N ASN A 27 -7.99 1.79 -6.99
CA ASN A 27 -8.24 0.36 -7.00
C ASN A 27 -7.00 -0.42 -6.51
N ILE A 28 -7.11 -1.00 -5.31
CA ILE A 28 -6.05 -1.79 -4.66
C ILE A 28 -6.64 -2.99 -3.91
N GLU A 29 -5.95 -4.12 -3.95
CA GLU A 29 -6.31 -5.29 -3.15
C GLU A 29 -5.66 -5.20 -1.76
N VAL A 30 -6.43 -5.37 -0.69
CA VAL A 30 -5.93 -5.26 0.69
C VAL A 30 -5.80 -6.65 1.32
N TYR A 31 -4.61 -6.94 1.87
CA TYR A 31 -4.28 -8.22 2.49
C TYR A 31 -3.79 -8.03 3.94
N PRO A 32 -4.46 -8.63 4.94
CA PRO A 32 -3.98 -8.60 6.32
C PRO A 32 -2.77 -9.55 6.53
N THR A 33 -1.81 -9.15 7.38
CA THR A 33 -0.53 -9.85 7.66
C THR A 33 -0.66 -11.23 8.30
N HIS A 34 -1.81 -11.56 8.89
CA HIS A 34 -2.05 -12.88 9.48
C HIS A 34 -2.08 -14.02 8.45
N ARG A 35 -2.02 -13.67 7.16
CA ARG A 35 -1.82 -14.58 6.05
C ARG A 35 -0.43 -15.20 6.06
N LYS A 36 -0.37 -16.55 6.02
CA LYS A 36 0.89 -17.32 5.98
C LYS A 36 1.68 -17.11 4.67
N ASP A 37 1.04 -16.56 3.65
CA ASP A 37 1.51 -16.26 2.30
C ASP A 37 2.01 -14.82 2.12
N ARG A 38 2.47 -14.15 3.20
CA ARG A 38 3.03 -12.80 3.08
C ARG A 38 4.32 -12.78 2.24
N PRO A 39 4.57 -11.72 1.46
CA PRO A 39 5.86 -11.51 0.82
C PRO A 39 6.97 -11.45 1.87
N HIS A 40 8.07 -12.17 1.65
CA HIS A 40 9.21 -12.21 2.58
C HIS A 40 9.90 -10.84 2.72
N ASP A 41 9.67 -9.95 1.75
CA ASP A 41 10.32 -8.64 1.66
C ASP A 41 9.60 -7.53 2.45
N ALA A 42 8.42 -7.82 3.03
CA ALA A 42 7.65 -6.85 3.82
C ALA A 42 8.05 -6.87 5.30
N PHE A 43 9.00 -6.00 5.67
CA PHE A 43 9.43 -5.80 7.07
C PHE A 43 8.73 -4.63 7.77
N VAL A 44 8.11 -3.73 7.01
CA VAL A 44 7.43 -2.51 7.48
C VAL A 44 6.03 -2.49 6.87
N PHE A 45 5.02 -2.08 7.66
CA PHE A 45 3.63 -1.97 7.22
C PHE A 45 3.12 -0.53 7.37
N PRO A 46 2.20 -0.08 6.50
CA PRO A 46 1.67 -0.77 5.32
C PRO A 46 2.75 -0.98 4.24
N ALA A 47 2.60 -2.02 3.41
CA ALA A 47 3.53 -2.31 2.31
C ALA A 47 2.78 -2.41 0.99
N LEU A 48 3.17 -1.57 0.03
CA LEU A 48 2.57 -1.50 -1.29
C LEU A 48 3.36 -2.33 -2.29
N PHE A 49 2.67 -3.22 -2.96
CA PHE A 49 3.19 -4.06 -4.03
C PHE A 49 2.52 -3.71 -5.36
N LYS A 50 3.27 -3.85 -6.44
CA LYS A 50 2.77 -3.83 -7.81
C LYS A 50 3.38 -5.01 -8.55
N ASP A 51 2.52 -5.89 -9.05
CA ASP A 51 2.94 -7.12 -9.75
C ASP A 51 4.00 -7.90 -8.95
N GLU A 52 3.70 -8.17 -7.67
CA GLU A 52 4.55 -8.89 -6.70
C GLU A 52 5.86 -8.20 -6.28
N LYS A 53 6.13 -6.99 -6.78
CA LYS A 53 7.30 -6.20 -6.37
C LYS A 53 6.93 -5.17 -5.32
N LEU A 54 7.69 -5.13 -4.23
CA LEU A 54 7.60 -4.06 -3.24
C LEU A 54 8.02 -2.74 -3.90
N ILE A 55 7.19 -1.72 -3.79
CA ILE A 55 7.45 -0.39 -4.39
C ILE A 55 7.47 0.73 -3.37
N ALA A 56 6.74 0.61 -2.26
CA ALA A 56 6.73 1.57 -1.16
C ALA A 56 6.26 0.91 0.14
N TYR A 57 6.60 1.49 1.29
CA TYR A 57 6.13 1.07 2.60
C TYR A 57 5.97 2.28 3.52
N GLY A 58 5.14 2.17 4.56
CA GLY A 58 4.76 3.32 5.37
C GLY A 58 3.75 4.22 4.65
N ASP A 59 3.15 5.14 5.39
CA ASP A 59 2.15 6.08 4.88
C ASP A 59 2.74 7.14 3.95
N ASP A 60 3.81 7.80 4.37
CA ASP A 60 4.43 8.89 3.60
C ASP A 60 4.89 8.44 2.20
N ASP A 61 5.61 7.31 2.11
CA ASP A 61 6.14 6.85 0.82
C ASP A 61 5.03 6.32 -0.10
N ILE A 62 4.03 5.63 0.45
CA ILE A 62 2.91 5.09 -0.34
C ILE A 62 2.04 6.22 -0.89
N ILE A 63 1.68 7.19 -0.07
CA ILE A 63 0.90 8.36 -0.51
C ILE A 63 1.72 9.16 -1.52
N GLY A 64 3.02 9.38 -1.23
CA GLY A 64 3.94 10.05 -2.14
C GLY A 64 4.04 9.37 -3.51
N HIS A 65 4.02 8.04 -3.58
CA HIS A 65 3.97 7.30 -4.84
C HIS A 65 2.73 7.64 -5.67
N PHE A 66 1.55 7.63 -5.07
CA PHE A 66 0.30 7.93 -5.78
C PHE A 66 0.19 9.41 -6.19
N VAL A 67 0.67 10.33 -5.36
CA VAL A 67 0.72 11.77 -5.71
C VAL A 67 1.61 12.01 -6.94
N LYS A 68 2.81 11.41 -6.97
CA LYS A 68 3.73 11.53 -8.11
C LYS A 68 3.14 10.90 -9.38
N ALA A 69 2.57 9.70 -9.25
CA ALA A 69 1.95 9.00 -10.38
C ALA A 69 0.79 9.80 -11.01
N LYS A 70 0.03 10.57 -10.22
CA LYS A 70 -1.01 11.46 -10.75
C LYS A 70 -0.43 12.68 -11.49
N ALA A 71 0.67 13.24 -11.00
CA ALA A 71 1.32 14.40 -11.61
C ALA A 71 1.95 14.10 -12.99
N GLU A 72 2.31 12.85 -13.27
CA GLU A 72 2.90 12.44 -14.56
C GLU A 72 1.87 12.16 -15.66
N VAL A 73 0.57 12.08 -15.31
CA VAL A 73 -0.52 11.78 -16.24
C VAL A 73 -1.26 13.05 -16.70
N GLN A 74 -0.82 14.23 -16.26
CA GLN A 74 -1.48 15.52 -16.48
C GLN A 74 -0.70 16.46 -17.41
#